data_AF-A0A497ET96-F1
#
_entry.id   AF-A0A497ET96-F1
#
_cell.length_a   1.000
_cell.length_b   1.000
_cell.length_c   1.000
_cell.angle_alpha   90.00
_cell.angle_beta   90.00
_cell.angle_gamma   90.00
#
_symmetry.space_group_name_H-M   'P 1'
#
loop_
_entity.id
_entity.type
_entity.pdbx_description
1 polymer ?
#
loop_
_entity_poly.entity_id
_entity_poly.type
_entity_poly.pdbx_seq_one_letter_code
_entity_poly.pdbx_strand_id
1 'polypeptide(L)'
;MEKKERAEEILAVSKMVKDTYLKSGNPVGLSDKDFKDYLGPLTKELNLPSKGETLFYAGMYSYMGYSEVALMMEYTIASAGLSMLDMLKWLDFASKFGFKKNLLSISRLVTSRWIGAIASRFVVPKEVMEKLKAIVRQTEMRQQYYLDKIKKGIQLLKDSGFSIAYMGPEEPDYGVGLHTFGFLEDFQNLAKKNYEKFKELGVKKIITMDPIAATAFKIFYPEVVEGFDIEVYH
;
A
#
# COMPACT_ATOMS: atom_id res chain seq x y z
N MET A 1 18.01 9.28 -21.36
CA MET A 1 18.65 8.76 -20.13
C MET A 1 19.81 7.87 -20.50
N GLU A 2 21.01 8.24 -20.06
CA GLU A 2 22.15 7.33 -20.09
C GLU A 2 21.90 6.12 -19.17
N LYS A 3 22.49 4.97 -19.49
CA LYS A 3 22.31 3.71 -18.75
C LYS A 3 22.58 3.85 -17.24
N LYS A 4 23.48 4.76 -16.86
CA LYS A 4 23.84 5.09 -15.47
C LYS A 4 22.71 5.82 -14.74
N GLU A 5 22.15 6.84 -15.37
CA GLU A 5 21.04 7.64 -14.82
C GLU A 5 19.80 6.78 -14.54
N ARG A 6 19.48 5.85 -15.45
CA ARG A 6 18.39 4.89 -15.26
C ARG A 6 18.62 3.94 -14.07
N ALA A 7 19.87 3.53 -13.84
CA ALA A 7 20.20 2.66 -12.71
C ALA A 7 20.07 3.42 -11.38
N GLU A 8 20.51 4.68 -11.35
CA GLU A 8 20.37 5.56 -10.19
C GLU A 8 18.89 5.81 -9.83
N GLU A 9 18.03 6.02 -10.83
CA GLU A 9 16.58 6.15 -10.61
C GLU A 9 15.96 4.89 -10.01
N ILE A 10 16.26 3.70 -10.56
CA ILE A 10 15.72 2.43 -10.05
C ILE A 10 16.11 2.23 -8.58
N LEU A 11 17.36 2.51 -8.23
CA LEU A 11 17.85 2.41 -6.85
C LEU A 11 17.19 3.43 -5.92
N ALA A 12 16.93 4.65 -6.41
CA ALA A 12 16.24 5.67 -5.63
C ALA A 12 14.79 5.25 -5.32
N VAL A 13 14.08 4.71 -6.31
CA VAL A 13 12.70 4.22 -6.16
C VAL A 13 12.65 3.04 -5.20
N SER A 14 13.52 2.03 -5.38
CA SER A 14 13.52 0.85 -4.51
C SER A 14 13.81 1.23 -3.05
N LYS A 15 14.76 2.14 -2.83
CA LYS A 15 15.05 2.67 -1.49
C LYS A 15 13.87 3.44 -0.90
N MET A 16 13.17 4.26 -1.68
CA MET A 16 11.97 4.96 -1.22
C MET A 16 10.87 3.98 -0.81
N VAL A 17 10.66 2.90 -1.57
CA VAL A 17 9.69 1.85 -1.22
C VAL A 17 10.09 1.16 0.07
N LYS A 18 11.35 0.74 0.21
CA LYS A 18 11.87 0.15 1.46
C LYS A 18 11.66 1.07 2.65
N ASP A 19 12.07 2.34 2.55
CA ASP A 19 11.93 3.32 3.62
C ASP A 19 10.47 3.56 4.00
N THR A 20 9.55 3.49 3.02
CA THR A 20 8.11 3.62 3.26
C THR A 20 7.58 2.41 4.03
N TYR A 21 7.95 1.21 3.62
CA TYR A 21 7.64 -0.03 4.34
C TYR A 21 8.14 0.02 5.79
N LEU A 22 9.41 0.34 6.01
CA LEU A 22 9.99 0.34 7.35
C LEU A 22 9.35 1.37 8.29
N LYS A 23 8.83 2.48 7.75
CA LYS A 23 8.21 3.55 8.54
C LYS A 23 6.72 3.36 8.78
N SER A 24 6.00 2.76 7.83
CA SER A 24 4.54 2.73 7.82
C SER A 24 3.94 1.34 7.77
N GLY A 25 4.75 0.30 7.57
CA GLY A 25 4.30 -1.08 7.46
C GLY A 25 3.58 -1.43 6.15
N ASN A 26 3.52 -0.51 5.19
CA ASN A 26 2.86 -0.70 3.89
C ASN A 26 3.58 0.09 2.79
N PRO A 27 3.39 -0.24 1.50
CA PRO A 27 4.12 0.38 0.40
C PRO A 27 3.67 1.82 0.10
N VAL A 28 2.47 2.22 0.52
CA VAL A 28 1.86 3.51 0.16
C VAL A 28 2.03 4.61 1.21
N GLY A 29 2.54 4.28 2.40
CA GLY A 29 2.83 5.27 3.44
C GLY A 29 1.62 5.65 4.31
N LEU A 30 0.56 4.85 4.31
CA LEU A 30 -0.63 5.08 5.14
C LEU A 30 -0.35 4.79 6.61
N SER A 31 -0.91 5.59 7.51
CA SER A 31 -0.85 5.34 8.95
C SER A 31 -2.02 4.48 9.42
N ASP A 32 -1.91 3.90 10.61
CA ASP A 32 -3.01 3.19 11.27
C ASP A 32 -4.27 4.05 11.38
N LYS A 33 -4.11 5.37 11.60
CA LYS A 33 -5.23 6.31 11.62
C LYS A 33 -5.89 6.39 10.25
N ASP A 34 -5.12 6.49 9.18
CA ASP A 34 -5.67 6.58 7.82
C ASP A 34 -6.49 5.31 7.50
N PHE A 35 -5.94 4.11 7.77
CA PHE A 35 -6.69 2.86 7.62
C PHE A 35 -7.96 2.83 8.47
N LYS A 36 -7.89 3.23 9.74
CA LYS A 36 -9.08 3.28 10.62
C LYS A 36 -10.15 4.24 10.10
N ASP A 37 -9.75 5.38 9.53
CA ASP A 37 -10.69 6.40 9.05
C ASP A 37 -11.55 5.87 7.89
N TYR A 38 -10.98 5.13 6.92
CA TYR A 38 -11.75 4.65 5.75
C TYR A 38 -12.16 3.17 5.78
N LEU A 39 -11.41 2.26 6.42
CA LEU A 39 -11.82 0.85 6.61
C LEU A 39 -12.69 0.64 7.85
N GLY A 40 -12.63 1.55 8.83
CA GLY A 40 -13.39 1.45 10.07
C GLY A 40 -14.91 1.34 9.86
N PRO A 41 -15.54 2.18 9.01
CA PRO A 41 -16.96 2.07 8.70
C PRO A 41 -17.34 0.69 8.13
N LEU A 42 -16.56 0.19 7.16
CA LEU A 42 -16.80 -1.14 6.58
C LEU A 42 -16.63 -2.25 7.62
N THR A 43 -15.60 -2.19 8.46
CA THR A 43 -15.33 -3.20 9.49
C THR A 43 -16.47 -3.27 10.51
N LYS A 44 -17.01 -2.11 10.92
CA LYS A 44 -18.19 -2.02 11.79
C LYS A 44 -19.43 -2.58 11.12
N GLU A 45 -19.63 -2.30 9.83
CA GLU A 45 -20.76 -2.82 9.07
C GLU A 45 -20.72 -4.35 8.95
N LEU A 46 -19.54 -4.92 8.67
CA LEU A 46 -19.37 -6.36 8.50
C LEU A 46 -19.55 -7.15 9.80
N ASN A 47 -19.22 -6.52 10.93
CA ASN A 47 -19.33 -7.07 12.29
C ASN A 47 -18.76 -8.50 12.41
N LEU A 48 -17.53 -8.67 11.92
CA LEU A 48 -16.81 -9.94 11.98
C LEU A 48 -15.79 -9.94 13.13
N PRO A 49 -15.45 -11.12 13.69
CA PRO A 49 -14.38 -11.22 14.65
C PRO A 49 -13.04 -10.86 14.00
N SER A 50 -12.14 -10.23 14.76
CA SER A 50 -10.78 -9.91 14.30
C SER A 50 -9.81 -11.10 14.36
N LYS A 51 -10.23 -12.21 14.99
CA LYS A 51 -9.45 -13.43 15.17
C LYS A 51 -10.30 -14.68 14.92
N GLY A 52 -9.68 -15.75 14.44
CA GLY A 52 -10.37 -17.00 14.13
C GLY A 52 -9.51 -17.92 13.27
N GLU A 53 -9.91 -19.19 13.16
CA GLU A 53 -9.14 -20.19 12.43
C GLU A 53 -9.07 -19.93 10.91
N THR A 54 -10.12 -19.36 10.34
CA THR A 54 -10.16 -18.95 8.93
C THR A 54 -10.18 -17.43 8.86
N LEU A 55 -9.15 -16.85 8.26
CA LEU A 55 -8.99 -15.42 8.07
C LEU A 55 -9.31 -15.06 6.61
N PHE A 56 -10.23 -14.12 6.40
CA PHE A 56 -10.30 -13.40 5.14
C PHE A 56 -9.21 -12.32 5.15
N TYR A 57 -8.28 -12.40 4.20
CA TYR A 57 -7.17 -11.46 4.05
C TYR A 57 -7.40 -10.59 2.81
N ALA A 58 -7.58 -9.28 3.01
CA ALA A 58 -7.92 -8.36 1.93
C ALA A 58 -6.72 -7.99 1.04
N GLY A 59 -5.50 -7.98 1.59
CA GLY A 59 -4.27 -7.67 0.87
C GLY A 59 -4.29 -6.26 0.30
N MET A 60 -3.81 -6.10 -0.93
CA MET A 60 -3.71 -4.78 -1.57
C MET A 60 -5.06 -4.07 -1.71
N TYR A 61 -6.19 -4.78 -1.77
CA TYR A 61 -7.51 -4.16 -1.87
C TYR A 61 -7.77 -3.16 -0.73
N SER A 62 -7.14 -3.38 0.43
CA SER A 62 -7.21 -2.48 1.57
C SER A 62 -6.67 -1.07 1.26
N TYR A 63 -5.82 -0.87 0.26
CA TYR A 63 -5.24 0.43 -0.09
C TYR A 63 -5.03 0.67 -1.60
N MET A 64 -5.54 -0.20 -2.48
CA MET A 64 -5.24 -0.19 -3.92
C MET A 64 -5.64 1.13 -4.61
N GLY A 65 -6.68 1.81 -4.13
CA GLY A 65 -7.05 3.13 -4.65
C GLY A 65 -5.95 4.18 -4.47
N TYR A 66 -5.20 4.12 -3.36
CA TYR A 66 -4.02 4.96 -3.14
C TYR A 66 -2.86 4.58 -4.06
N SER A 67 -2.63 3.28 -4.27
CA SER A 67 -1.62 2.77 -5.21
C SER A 67 -1.89 3.24 -6.64
N GLU A 68 -3.14 3.16 -7.11
CA GLU A 68 -3.53 3.66 -8.42
C GLU A 68 -3.27 5.16 -8.58
N VAL A 69 -3.66 5.96 -7.58
CA VAL A 69 -3.44 7.41 -7.59
C VAL A 69 -1.95 7.72 -7.66
N ALA A 70 -1.12 7.02 -6.87
CA ALA A 70 0.33 7.15 -6.92
C ALA A 70 0.90 6.88 -8.32
N LEU A 71 0.49 5.78 -8.96
CA LEU A 71 0.94 5.41 -10.31
C LEU A 71 0.48 6.42 -11.37
N MET A 72 -0.76 6.92 -11.27
CA MET A 72 -1.27 7.94 -12.19
C MET A 72 -0.53 9.27 -12.04
N MET A 73 -0.16 9.62 -10.81
CA MET A 73 0.66 10.81 -10.54
C MET A 73 2.06 10.66 -11.13
N GLU A 74 2.71 9.53 -10.90
CA GLU A 74 4.03 9.21 -11.47
C GLU A 74 4.00 9.29 -13.01
N TYR A 75 3.04 8.63 -13.65
CA TYR A 75 2.87 8.70 -15.10
C TYR A 75 2.64 10.13 -15.59
N THR A 76 1.82 10.90 -14.89
CA THR A 76 1.53 12.30 -15.27
C THR A 76 2.79 13.17 -15.19
N ILE A 77 3.61 12.99 -14.16
CA ILE A 77 4.90 13.68 -13.99
C ILE A 77 5.87 13.26 -15.10
N ALA A 78 6.04 11.95 -15.31
CA ALA A 78 6.93 11.40 -16.33
C ALA A 78 6.53 11.85 -17.75
N SER A 79 5.23 11.91 -18.05
CA SER A 79 4.70 12.39 -19.34
C SER A 79 4.98 13.87 -19.61
N ALA A 80 5.29 14.65 -18.57
CA ALA A 80 5.69 16.04 -18.68
C ALA A 80 7.20 16.23 -18.83
N GLY A 81 7.97 15.15 -18.98
CA GLY A 81 9.43 15.18 -19.10
C GLY A 81 10.16 15.38 -17.78
N LEU A 82 9.48 15.20 -16.63
CA LEU A 82 10.08 15.28 -15.31
C LEU A 82 10.55 13.90 -14.85
N SER A 83 11.73 13.86 -14.21
CA SER A 83 12.30 12.63 -13.67
C SER A 83 11.77 12.32 -12.26
N MET A 84 11.96 11.09 -11.80
CA MET A 84 11.75 10.73 -10.39
C MET A 84 12.66 11.56 -9.46
N LEU A 85 13.86 11.91 -9.91
CA LEU A 85 14.79 12.75 -9.16
C LEU A 85 14.24 14.17 -8.97
N ASP A 86 13.52 14.73 -9.94
CA ASP A 86 12.88 16.04 -9.80
C ASP A 86 11.73 16.00 -8.80
N MET A 87 10.99 14.88 -8.77
CA MET A 87 9.99 14.62 -7.74
C MET A 87 10.63 14.49 -6.34
N LEU A 88 11.76 13.80 -6.22
CA LEU A 88 12.50 13.68 -4.96
C LEU A 88 13.03 15.03 -4.47
N LYS A 89 13.56 15.90 -5.35
CA LYS A 89 13.93 17.29 -5.00
C LYS A 89 12.74 18.07 -4.48
N TRP A 90 11.57 17.90 -5.09
CA TRP A 90 10.33 18.53 -4.64
C TRP A 90 9.91 18.02 -3.25
N LEU A 91 10.00 16.71 -3.01
CA LEU A 91 9.74 16.10 -1.71
C LEU A 91 10.73 16.56 -0.63
N ASP A 92 12.01 16.68 -0.98
CA ASP A 92 13.05 17.19 -0.11
C ASP A 92 12.77 18.64 0.30
N PHE A 93 12.39 19.49 -0.66
CA PHE A 93 11.94 20.85 -0.38
C PHE A 93 10.74 20.84 0.55
N ALA A 94 9.70 20.06 0.25
CA ALA A 94 8.51 19.94 1.07
C ALA A 94 8.80 19.47 2.50
N SER A 95 9.77 18.57 2.68
CA SER A 95 10.14 18.03 3.98
C SER A 95 10.73 19.07 4.92
N LYS A 96 11.36 20.13 4.40
CA LYS A 96 11.81 21.29 5.17
C LYS A 96 10.66 22.06 5.83
N PHE A 97 9.43 21.83 5.36
CA PHE A 97 8.21 22.42 5.87
C PHE A 97 7.32 21.43 6.63
N GLY A 98 7.87 20.30 7.09
CA GLY A 98 7.17 19.33 7.93
C GLY A 98 6.42 18.22 7.18
N PHE A 99 6.54 18.13 5.85
CA PHE A 99 5.95 17.02 5.08
C PHE A 99 6.81 15.76 5.19
N LYS A 100 6.18 14.57 5.31
CA LYS A 100 6.92 13.31 5.32
C LYS A 100 7.33 12.92 3.90
N LYS A 101 8.42 12.17 3.74
CA LYS A 101 8.87 11.64 2.44
C LYS A 101 8.23 10.27 2.18
N ASN A 102 6.94 10.24 1.86
CA ASN A 102 6.22 9.02 1.45
C ASN A 102 5.12 9.35 0.43
N LEU A 103 4.62 8.33 -0.29
CA LEU A 103 3.65 8.49 -1.39
C LEU A 103 2.38 9.24 -0.96
N LEU A 104 1.83 8.94 0.22
CA LEU A 104 0.70 9.67 0.78
C LEU A 104 0.98 11.16 1.02
N SER A 105 2.20 11.50 1.41
CA SER A 105 2.56 12.91 1.60
C SER A 105 2.65 13.64 0.27
N ILE A 106 3.00 12.97 -0.84
CA ILE A 106 2.94 13.55 -2.18
C ILE A 106 1.49 13.91 -2.54
N SER A 107 0.52 13.03 -2.27
CA SER A 107 -0.89 13.33 -2.55
C SER A 107 -1.40 14.50 -1.70
N ARG A 108 -1.02 14.57 -0.41
CA ARG A 108 -1.29 15.72 0.48
C ARG A 108 -0.56 17.00 0.05
N LEU A 109 0.61 16.88 -0.56
CA LEU A 109 1.40 18.00 -1.07
C LEU A 109 0.77 18.63 -2.32
N VAL A 110 0.28 17.79 -3.23
CA VAL A 110 -0.41 18.21 -4.46
C VAL A 110 -1.68 19.01 -4.15
N THR A 111 -2.38 18.66 -3.07
CA THR A 111 -3.60 19.36 -2.64
C THR A 111 -3.31 20.59 -1.78
N SER A 112 -2.08 20.77 -1.30
CA SER A 112 -1.65 21.95 -0.55
C SER A 112 -1.65 23.21 -1.43
N ARG A 113 -2.48 24.20 -1.05
CA ARG A 113 -2.60 25.47 -1.78
C ARG A 113 -1.29 26.24 -1.87
N TRP A 114 -0.48 26.20 -0.82
CA TRP A 114 0.74 26.99 -0.70
C TRP A 114 1.96 26.28 -1.28
N ILE A 115 2.12 24.97 -1.04
CA ILE A 115 3.26 24.22 -1.60
C ILE A 115 3.02 23.89 -3.08
N GLY A 116 1.79 23.59 -3.50
CA GLY A 116 1.47 23.45 -4.93
C GLY A 116 1.79 24.73 -5.72
N ALA A 117 1.62 25.91 -5.13
CA ALA A 117 1.96 27.20 -5.75
C ALA A 117 3.50 27.42 -5.85
N ILE A 118 4.27 27.00 -4.85
CA ILE A 118 5.74 27.09 -4.88
C ILE A 118 6.32 26.05 -5.85
N ALA A 119 5.83 24.82 -5.82
CA ALA A 119 6.21 23.75 -6.75
C ALA A 119 5.94 24.15 -8.20
N SER A 120 4.82 24.80 -8.47
CA SER A 120 4.46 25.25 -9.82
C SER A 120 5.29 26.42 -10.35
N ARG A 121 6.01 27.10 -9.45
CA ARG A 121 6.92 28.20 -9.81
C ARG A 121 8.35 27.74 -10.07
N PHE A 122 8.75 26.57 -9.56
CA PHE A 122 10.17 26.15 -9.55
C PHE A 122 10.44 24.72 -10.04
N VAL A 123 9.45 23.81 -10.14
CA VAL A 123 9.68 22.38 -10.45
C VAL A 123 8.65 21.76 -11.39
N VAL A 124 7.34 21.95 -11.16
CA VAL A 124 6.28 21.23 -11.90
C VAL A 124 5.40 22.20 -12.70
N PRO A 125 5.24 22.08 -14.03
CA PRO A 125 4.39 23.01 -14.79
C PRO A 125 2.95 23.12 -14.26
N LYS A 126 2.35 24.30 -14.35
CA LYS A 126 0.99 24.58 -13.82
C LYS A 126 -0.07 23.61 -14.37
N GLU A 127 0.01 23.27 -15.65
CA GLU A 127 -0.90 22.34 -16.31
C GLU A 127 -0.79 20.92 -15.74
N VAL A 128 0.44 20.48 -15.43
CA VAL A 128 0.73 19.19 -14.79
C VAL A 128 0.16 19.18 -13.37
N MET A 129 0.35 20.27 -12.63
CA MET A 129 -0.20 20.42 -11.28
C MET A 129 -1.73 20.31 -11.24
N GLU A 130 -2.44 20.89 -12.21
CA GLU A 130 -3.91 20.76 -12.29
C GLU A 130 -4.34 19.32 -12.60
N LYS A 131 -3.62 18.60 -13.47
CA LYS A 131 -3.85 17.17 -13.70
C LYS A 131 -3.62 16.35 -12.41
N LEU A 132 -2.53 16.61 -11.70
CA LEU A 132 -2.24 15.93 -10.42
C LEU A 132 -3.34 16.16 -9.38
N LYS A 133 -3.83 17.39 -9.24
CA LYS A 133 -4.97 17.70 -8.34
C LYS A 133 -6.24 16.95 -8.76
N ALA A 134 -6.52 16.86 -10.06
CA ALA A 134 -7.68 16.12 -10.56
C ALA A 134 -7.57 14.61 -10.27
N ILE A 135 -6.37 14.04 -10.33
CA ILE A 135 -6.10 12.64 -9.96
C ILE A 135 -6.30 12.42 -8.45
N VAL A 136 -5.69 13.26 -7.60
CA VAL A 136 -5.79 13.10 -6.15
C VAL A 136 -7.23 13.26 -5.64
N ARG A 137 -8.04 14.11 -6.27
CA ARG A 137 -9.47 14.22 -5.94
C ARG A 137 -10.27 12.93 -6.14
N GLN A 138 -9.76 11.98 -6.93
CA GLN A 138 -10.42 10.69 -7.16
C GLN A 138 -10.02 9.62 -6.14
N THR A 139 -9.12 9.92 -5.18
CA THR A 139 -8.57 8.92 -4.25
C THR A 139 -9.65 8.20 -3.46
N GLU A 140 -10.60 8.93 -2.86
CA GLU A 140 -11.67 8.34 -2.05
C GLU A 140 -12.59 7.45 -2.89
N MET A 141 -12.99 7.91 -4.07
CA MET A 141 -13.83 7.14 -5.00
C MET A 141 -13.14 5.86 -5.46
N ARG A 142 -11.85 5.94 -5.82
CA ARG A 142 -11.05 4.76 -6.20
C ARG A 142 -10.88 3.80 -5.03
N GLN A 143 -10.60 4.30 -3.84
CA GLN A 143 -10.47 3.46 -2.66
C GLN A 143 -11.79 2.75 -2.36
N GLN A 144 -12.91 3.48 -2.40
CA GLN A 144 -14.24 2.92 -2.16
C GLN A 144 -14.56 1.77 -3.14
N TYR A 145 -14.17 1.88 -4.40
CA TYR A 145 -14.33 0.80 -5.38
C TYR A 145 -13.73 -0.53 -4.88
N TYR A 146 -12.54 -0.49 -4.27
CA TYR A 146 -11.88 -1.68 -3.73
C TYR A 146 -12.49 -2.16 -2.41
N LEU A 147 -12.95 -1.24 -1.56
CA LEU A 147 -13.70 -1.59 -0.35
C LEU A 147 -14.99 -2.34 -0.66
N ASP A 148 -15.69 -1.94 -1.73
CA ASP A 148 -16.89 -2.64 -2.19
C ASP A 148 -16.58 -4.08 -2.67
N LYS A 149 -15.38 -4.34 -3.18
CA LYS A 149 -14.94 -5.70 -3.55
C LYS A 149 -14.67 -6.54 -2.31
N ILE A 150 -13.97 -5.99 -1.31
CA ILE A 150 -13.77 -6.64 0.00
C ILE A 150 -15.13 -7.04 0.59
N LYS A 151 -16.07 -6.09 0.65
CA LYS A 151 -17.43 -6.32 1.15
C LYS A 151 -18.13 -7.46 0.42
N LYS A 152 -18.10 -7.45 -0.92
CA LYS A 152 -18.73 -8.49 -1.75
C LYS A 152 -18.09 -9.86 -1.55
N GLY A 153 -16.76 -9.95 -1.48
CA GLY A 153 -16.06 -11.21 -1.25
C GLY A 153 -16.38 -11.81 0.11
N ILE A 154 -16.36 -10.98 1.15
CA ILE A 154 -16.75 -11.38 2.51
C ILE A 154 -18.21 -11.84 2.54
N GLN A 155 -19.14 -11.10 1.91
CA GLN A 155 -20.55 -11.47 1.89
C GLN A 155 -20.76 -12.81 1.18
N LEU A 156 -20.10 -13.04 0.04
CA LEU A 156 -20.15 -14.31 -0.68
C LEU A 156 -19.71 -15.50 0.18
N LEU A 157 -18.63 -15.35 0.94
CA LEU A 157 -18.14 -16.38 1.86
C LEU A 157 -19.14 -16.65 2.99
N LYS A 158 -19.71 -15.58 3.59
CA LYS A 158 -20.75 -15.70 4.62
C LYS A 158 -21.99 -16.42 4.10
N ASP A 159 -22.47 -16.03 2.92
CA ASP A 159 -23.65 -16.64 2.28
C ASP A 159 -23.42 -18.10 1.90
N SER A 160 -22.16 -18.46 1.65
CA SER A 160 -21.72 -19.85 1.41
C SER A 160 -21.50 -20.66 2.70
N GLY A 161 -21.79 -20.09 3.88
CA GLY A 161 -21.70 -20.77 5.17
C GLY A 161 -20.32 -20.80 5.81
N PHE A 162 -19.34 -20.04 5.30
CA PHE A 162 -18.03 -19.96 5.94
C PHE A 162 -18.04 -19.09 7.19
N SER A 163 -17.44 -19.60 8.26
CA SER A 163 -17.09 -18.80 9.45
C SER A 163 -15.71 -18.19 9.25
N ILE A 164 -15.65 -16.87 9.12
CA ILE A 164 -14.42 -16.12 8.82
C ILE A 164 -14.18 -14.99 9.80
N ALA A 165 -12.90 -14.73 10.07
CA ALA A 165 -12.42 -13.52 10.72
C ALA A 165 -11.96 -12.50 9.67
N TYR A 166 -11.97 -11.21 10.03
CA TYR A 166 -11.43 -10.13 9.22
C TYR A 166 -10.77 -9.09 10.12
N MET A 167 -9.48 -8.82 9.89
CA MET A 167 -8.70 -7.90 10.73
C MET A 167 -8.95 -6.41 10.42
N GLY A 168 -9.56 -6.10 9.27
CA GLY A 168 -9.85 -4.72 8.89
C GLY A 168 -8.59 -3.83 8.92
N PRO A 169 -8.61 -2.67 9.58
CA PRO A 169 -7.46 -1.77 9.70
C PRO A 169 -6.20 -2.37 10.34
N GLU A 170 -6.30 -3.49 11.04
CA GLU A 170 -5.18 -4.13 11.73
C GLU A 170 -4.47 -5.18 10.86
N GLU A 171 -4.95 -5.41 9.64
CA GLU A 171 -4.32 -6.34 8.69
C GLU A 171 -2.92 -5.84 8.30
N PRO A 172 -1.85 -6.60 8.59
CA PRO A 172 -0.51 -6.21 8.16
C PRO A 172 -0.34 -6.45 6.66
N ASP A 173 0.46 -5.63 5.99
CA ASP A 173 0.92 -5.89 4.63
C ASP A 173 1.72 -7.19 4.53
N TYR A 174 1.64 -7.88 3.39
CA TYR A 174 2.32 -9.15 3.15
C TYR A 174 3.73 -8.99 2.56
N GLY A 175 4.22 -7.77 2.37
CA GLY A 175 5.63 -7.48 2.14
C GLY A 175 6.16 -7.74 0.74
N VAL A 176 5.31 -8.01 -0.26
CA VAL A 176 5.79 -8.40 -1.61
C VAL A 176 6.65 -7.33 -2.28
N GLY A 177 6.48 -6.05 -1.93
CA GLY A 177 7.35 -4.99 -2.42
C GLY A 177 8.81 -5.20 -1.97
N LEU A 178 9.03 -5.59 -0.72
CA LEU A 178 10.37 -5.89 -0.19
C LEU A 178 10.98 -7.08 -0.92
N HIS A 179 10.20 -8.15 -1.11
CA HIS A 179 10.62 -9.33 -1.87
C HIS A 179 11.01 -8.98 -3.32
N THR A 180 10.11 -8.28 -4.03
CA THR A 180 10.28 -7.93 -5.46
C THR A 180 11.51 -7.06 -5.70
N PHE A 181 11.82 -6.14 -4.79
CA PHE A 181 13.02 -5.29 -4.91
C PHE A 181 14.30 -5.93 -4.35
N GLY A 182 14.25 -7.19 -3.91
CA GLY A 182 15.43 -7.93 -3.42
C GLY A 182 15.84 -7.60 -1.99
N PHE A 183 14.99 -6.92 -1.22
CA PHE A 183 15.22 -6.64 0.20
C PHE A 183 14.82 -7.86 1.06
N LEU A 184 15.48 -8.99 0.81
CA LEU A 184 15.07 -10.30 1.33
C LEU A 184 15.16 -10.42 2.84
N GLU A 185 16.13 -9.75 3.48
CA GLU A 185 16.23 -9.71 4.95
C GLU A 185 15.05 -8.97 5.59
N ASP A 186 14.70 -7.79 5.05
CA ASP A 186 13.54 -7.02 5.52
C ASP A 186 12.24 -7.80 5.30
N PHE A 187 12.11 -8.47 4.14
CA PHE A 187 10.99 -9.35 3.83
C PHE A 187 10.88 -10.53 4.82
N GLN A 188 11.99 -11.22 5.09
CA GLN A 188 12.02 -12.33 6.05
C GLN A 188 11.58 -11.89 7.45
N ASN A 189 12.09 -10.75 7.91
CA ASN A 189 11.74 -10.22 9.24
C ASN A 189 10.25 -9.87 9.33
N LEU A 190 9.69 -9.25 8.28
CA LEU A 190 8.26 -8.96 8.20
C LEU A 190 7.41 -10.24 8.15
N ALA A 191 7.82 -11.23 7.34
CA ALA A 191 7.11 -12.49 7.20
C ALA A 191 7.05 -13.26 8.52
N LYS A 192 8.16 -13.33 9.28
CA LYS A 192 8.20 -13.95 10.62
C LYS A 192 7.25 -13.25 11.60
N LYS A 193 7.30 -11.92 11.67
CA LYS A 193 6.39 -11.13 12.52
C LYS A 193 4.92 -11.33 12.16
N ASN A 194 4.61 -11.36 10.86
CA ASN A 194 3.26 -11.61 10.38
C ASN A 194 2.79 -13.02 10.74
N TYR A 195 3.65 -14.02 10.59
CA TYR A 195 3.34 -15.40 10.97
C TYR A 195 3.08 -15.53 12.47
N GLU A 196 3.94 -14.97 13.33
CA GLU A 196 3.73 -14.94 14.78
C GLU A 196 2.37 -14.34 15.15
N LYS A 197 2.03 -13.17 14.57
CA LYS A 197 0.73 -12.53 14.76
C LYS A 197 -0.43 -13.45 14.31
N PHE A 198 -0.31 -14.12 13.18
CA PHE A 198 -1.33 -15.06 12.71
C PHE A 198 -1.52 -16.24 13.67
N LYS A 199 -0.43 -16.79 14.23
CA LYS A 199 -0.50 -17.85 15.24
C LYS A 199 -1.16 -17.37 16.53
N GLU A 200 -0.83 -16.18 17.01
CA GLU A 200 -1.47 -15.56 18.19
C GLU A 200 -2.99 -15.37 18.00
N LEU A 201 -3.41 -15.03 16.78
CA LEU A 201 -4.82 -14.89 16.40
C LEU A 201 -5.52 -16.23 16.12
N GLY A 202 -4.79 -17.35 16.20
CA GLY A 202 -5.31 -18.69 15.97
C GLY A 202 -5.58 -19.03 14.50
N VAL A 203 -4.99 -18.28 13.56
CA VAL A 203 -5.19 -18.47 12.12
C VAL A 203 -4.55 -19.78 11.68
N LYS A 204 -5.33 -20.60 10.98
CA LYS A 204 -4.91 -21.85 10.33
C LYS A 204 -5.11 -21.81 8.82
N LYS A 205 -6.06 -21.00 8.36
CA LYS A 205 -6.42 -20.85 6.94
C LYS A 205 -6.54 -19.38 6.58
N ILE A 206 -5.98 -19.00 5.44
CA ILE A 206 -6.16 -17.68 4.81
C ILE A 206 -6.96 -17.86 3.53
N ILE A 207 -8.03 -17.09 3.37
CA ILE A 207 -8.76 -16.93 2.11
C ILE A 207 -8.53 -15.49 1.64
N THR A 208 -8.04 -15.29 0.42
CA THR A 208 -7.74 -13.95 -0.09
C THR A 208 -8.18 -13.77 -1.54
N MET A 209 -8.69 -12.60 -1.88
CA MET A 209 -9.00 -12.22 -3.27
C MET A 209 -7.80 -11.58 -3.98
N ASP A 210 -6.65 -11.45 -3.30
CA ASP A 210 -5.41 -10.92 -3.86
C ASP A 210 -4.51 -12.10 -4.28
N PRO A 211 -4.36 -12.38 -5.60
CA PRO A 211 -3.53 -13.48 -6.05
C PRO A 211 -2.04 -13.29 -5.72
N ILE A 212 -1.60 -12.04 -5.53
CA ILE A 212 -0.21 -11.72 -5.17
C ILE A 212 0.00 -12.00 -3.68
N ALA A 213 -0.97 -11.67 -2.82
CA ALA A 213 -0.96 -12.10 -1.42
C ALA A 213 -1.00 -13.63 -1.30
N ALA A 214 -1.83 -14.30 -2.09
CA ALA A 214 -1.89 -15.76 -2.13
C ALA A 214 -0.54 -16.36 -2.51
N THR A 215 0.14 -15.79 -3.51
CA THR A 215 1.49 -16.21 -3.91
C THR A 215 2.51 -15.99 -2.79
N ALA A 216 2.47 -14.84 -2.13
CA ALA A 216 3.36 -14.54 -1.02
C ALA A 216 3.20 -15.56 0.11
N PHE A 217 1.98 -15.87 0.54
CA PHE A 217 1.75 -16.83 1.62
C PHE A 217 1.99 -18.29 1.20
N LYS A 218 1.71 -18.66 -0.05
CA LYS A 218 1.90 -20.05 -0.54
C LYS A 218 3.33 -20.40 -0.89
N ILE A 219 4.12 -19.42 -1.35
CA ILE A 219 5.42 -19.67 -1.95
C ILE A 219 6.52 -18.95 -1.16
N PHE A 220 6.44 -17.63 -1.05
CA PHE A 220 7.56 -16.84 -0.50
C PHE A 220 7.70 -16.95 1.02
N TYR A 221 6.59 -17.00 1.76
CA TYR A 221 6.62 -17.13 3.22
C TYR A 221 7.24 -18.47 3.67
N PRO A 222 6.85 -19.63 3.09
CA PRO A 222 7.49 -20.92 3.38
C PRO A 222 9.00 -20.95 3.16
N GLU A 223 9.55 -20.15 2.24
CA GLU A 223 10.99 -20.09 1.99
C GLU A 223 11.77 -19.37 3.10
N VAL A 224 11.13 -18.48 3.85
CA VAL A 224 11.82 -17.58 4.82
C VAL A 224 11.35 -17.72 6.26
N VAL A 225 10.22 -18.41 6.48
CA VAL A 225 9.61 -18.71 7.78
C VAL A 225 9.60 -20.22 8.00
N GLU A 226 10.45 -20.67 8.91
CA GLU A 226 10.53 -22.09 9.29
C GLU A 226 9.20 -22.56 9.92
N GLY A 227 8.70 -23.70 9.45
CA GLY A 227 7.47 -24.30 9.97
C GLY A 227 6.19 -23.52 9.64
N PHE A 228 6.18 -22.71 8.57
CA PHE A 228 4.96 -22.04 8.09
C PHE A 228 3.86 -23.07 7.76
N ASP A 229 2.77 -23.06 8.53
CA ASP A 229 1.73 -24.11 8.51
C ASP A 229 0.31 -23.61 8.18
N ILE A 230 0.19 -22.41 7.60
CA ILE A 230 -1.11 -21.82 7.25
C ILE A 230 -1.53 -22.27 5.86
N GLU A 231 -2.72 -22.87 5.73
CA GLU A 231 -3.32 -23.19 4.43
C GLU A 231 -3.83 -21.91 3.74
N VAL A 232 -3.68 -21.80 2.42
CA VAL A 232 -4.05 -20.57 1.69
C VAL A 232 -4.96 -20.91 0.51
N TYR A 233 -6.02 -20.11 0.33
CA TYR A 233 -7.00 -20.22 -0.74
C TYR A 233 -7.17 -18.86 -1.44
N HIS A 234 -7.35 -18.87 -2.77
CA HIS A 234 -7.61 -17.72 -3.62
C HIS A 234 -8.84 -17.97 -4.47
#